data_AF-A0A9P4R6A3-F1
#
_entry.id   AF-A0A9P4R6A3-F1
#
_cell.length_a   1.000
_cell.length_b   1.000
_cell.length_c   1.000
_cell.angle_alpha   90.00
_cell.angle_beta   90.00
_cell.angle_gamma   90.00
#
_symmetry.space_group_name_H-M   'P 1'
#
loop_
_entity.id
_entity.type
_entity.pdbx_description
1 polymer ?
#
loop_
_entity_poly.entity_id
_entity_poly.type
_entity_poly.pdbx_seq_one_letter_code
_entity_poly.pdbx_strand_id
1 'polypeptide(L)'
;MRSISFFLVALFAFAATSSALVDVGVDFVPTLEARKAHKNNTAEGNPENRQCNRLARLTKLTALAANQTRLDALVAKGRLNETQVENIKAKAANATSTLQTMQSNTTLVQECEVVEAHKQVVRACKKMRVLDKLSTLANNQTAMNEFIATKQLNGTKLEKFQDSIGNATAKLQDLQKNTTLTNLCAQEQKAQGADGSATSSGNDPPAQSTGGATSLSLQAMPYAVVPALAAVFAAFL
;
A
#
# COMPACT_ATOMS: atom_id res chain seq x y z
N MET A 1 21.68 -34.97 8.95
CA MET A 1 20.58 -34.21 8.31
C MET A 1 19.20 -34.68 8.78
N ARG A 2 18.80 -34.39 10.03
CA ARG A 2 17.45 -34.73 10.57
C ARG A 2 16.99 -33.75 11.68
N SER A 3 17.27 -32.45 11.57
CA SER A 3 16.94 -31.48 12.64
C SER A 3 16.08 -30.28 12.19
N ILE A 4 15.96 -30.02 10.88
CA ILE A 4 15.26 -28.82 10.39
C ILE A 4 13.73 -29.03 10.31
N SER A 5 13.24 -30.28 10.29
CA SER A 5 11.81 -30.57 10.19
C SER A 5 11.00 -30.31 11.46
N PHE A 6 11.63 -30.23 12.64
CA PHE A 6 10.89 -30.00 13.89
C PHE A 6 10.54 -28.52 14.12
N PHE A 7 11.35 -27.57 13.62
CA PHE A 7 11.06 -26.15 13.77
C PHE A 7 9.90 -25.66 12.88
N LEU A 8 9.70 -26.27 11.70
CA LEU A 8 8.59 -25.90 10.82
C LEU A 8 7.22 -26.38 11.33
N VAL A 9 7.17 -27.53 12.02
CA VAL A 9 5.91 -28.04 12.60
C VAL A 9 5.52 -27.24 13.85
N ALA A 10 6.49 -26.77 14.65
CA ALA A 10 6.21 -25.93 15.82
C ALA A 10 5.69 -24.52 15.45
N LEU A 11 6.09 -23.97 14.30
CA LEU A 11 5.64 -22.65 13.84
C LEU A 11 4.19 -22.65 13.31
N PHE A 12 3.71 -23.79 12.78
CA PHE A 12 2.31 -23.93 12.35
C PHE A 12 1.34 -24.30 13.47
N ALA A 13 1.83 -24.83 14.60
CA ALA A 13 0.99 -25.14 15.76
C ALA A 13 0.55 -23.89 16.56
N PHE A 14 1.24 -22.75 16.42
CA PHE A 14 0.91 -21.53 17.16
C PHE A 14 -0.20 -20.68 16.51
N ALA A 15 -0.65 -21.02 15.30
CA ALA A 15 -1.71 -20.29 14.59
C ALA A 15 -3.14 -20.77 14.91
N ALA A 16 -3.31 -21.82 15.70
CA ALA A 16 -4.62 -22.45 15.93
C ALA A 16 -5.17 -22.35 17.37
N THR A 17 -4.46 -21.70 18.32
CA THR A 17 -4.90 -21.64 19.73
C THR A 17 -5.06 -20.22 20.29
N SER A 18 -5.33 -19.21 19.46
CA SER A 18 -5.56 -17.83 19.93
C SER A 18 -7.05 -17.47 20.17
N SER A 19 -7.97 -18.44 20.16
CA SER A 19 -9.40 -18.21 20.43
C SER A 19 -9.80 -18.52 21.88
N ALA A 20 -8.99 -18.17 22.88
CA ALA A 20 -9.42 -18.16 24.28
C ALA A 20 -8.37 -17.46 25.17
N LEU A 21 -8.26 -16.13 25.11
CA LEU A 21 -7.76 -15.36 26.24
C LEU A 21 -8.31 -13.93 26.25
N VAL A 22 -9.29 -13.76 27.14
CA VAL A 22 -9.41 -12.67 28.12
C VAL A 22 -9.63 -11.25 27.59
N ASP A 23 -10.91 -10.90 27.57
CA ASP A 23 -11.55 -9.76 28.25
C ASP A 23 -10.66 -9.07 29.33
N VAL A 24 -9.74 -8.19 28.91
CA VAL A 24 -9.11 -7.19 29.79
C VAL A 24 -9.23 -5.83 29.12
N GLY A 25 -10.07 -4.97 29.69
CA GLY A 25 -9.85 -3.52 29.72
C GLY A 25 -9.73 -2.81 28.36
N VAL A 26 -10.88 -2.56 27.74
CA VAL A 26 -11.05 -1.54 26.71
C VAL A 26 -10.80 -0.16 27.35
N ASP A 27 -9.60 0.42 27.22
CA ASP A 27 -9.37 1.88 27.40
C ASP A 27 -7.97 2.41 27.02
N PHE A 28 -7.10 1.63 26.35
CA PHE A 28 -5.75 2.11 25.97
C PHE A 28 -5.44 1.90 24.49
N VAL A 29 -6.26 2.48 23.61
CA VAL A 29 -5.80 2.84 22.26
C VAL A 29 -5.48 4.32 22.30
N PRO A 30 -4.22 4.75 22.48
CA PRO A 30 -3.88 6.14 22.21
C PRO A 30 -4.28 6.40 20.76
N THR A 31 -5.21 7.31 20.56
CA THR A 31 -5.57 7.90 19.26
C THR A 31 -4.29 8.44 18.64
N LEU A 32 -3.65 7.62 17.81
CA LEU A 32 -2.55 8.01 16.94
C LEU A 32 -3.15 8.89 15.84
N GLU A 33 -3.43 10.15 16.18
CA GLU A 33 -3.47 11.21 15.18
C GLU A 33 -2.16 11.11 14.39
N ALA A 34 -2.27 10.80 13.10
CA ALA A 34 -1.16 10.95 12.18
C ALA A 34 -0.76 12.44 12.21
N ARG A 35 0.24 12.79 13.04
CA ARG A 35 0.83 14.13 13.08
C ARG A 35 1.33 14.46 11.68
N LYS A 36 0.54 15.24 10.97
CA LYS A 36 0.91 15.86 9.69
C LYS A 36 1.94 16.94 10.02
N ALA A 37 3.20 16.55 10.12
CA ALA A 37 4.30 17.49 10.31
C ALA A 37 4.47 18.33 9.04
N HIS A 38 4.54 19.64 9.25
CA HIS A 38 4.67 20.67 8.23
C HIS A 38 5.82 20.42 7.25
N LYS A 39 5.54 20.74 5.98
CA LYS A 39 6.53 20.82 4.89
C LYS A 39 7.71 21.68 5.32
N ASN A 40 8.90 21.08 5.38
CA ASN A 40 10.12 21.69 4.85
C ASN A 40 11.17 20.62 4.53
N ASN A 41 11.93 20.92 3.47
CA ASN A 41 12.80 20.04 2.71
C ASN A 41 13.73 19.13 3.53
N THR A 42 13.80 17.86 3.11
CA THR A 42 14.97 16.96 2.99
C THR A 42 14.67 15.58 3.58
N ALA A 43 14.35 14.59 2.73
CA ALA A 43 14.58 13.14 2.85
C ALA A 43 14.51 12.40 4.23
N GLU A 44 13.90 12.95 5.26
CA GLU A 44 13.68 12.33 6.56
C GLU A 44 12.20 12.13 6.78
N GLY A 45 11.65 11.10 6.13
CA GLY A 45 10.39 10.52 6.57
C GLY A 45 10.52 10.15 8.05
N ASN A 46 9.47 10.43 8.83
CA ASN A 46 9.31 10.12 10.25
C ASN A 46 10.08 8.82 10.62
N PRO A 47 10.98 8.80 11.62
CA PRO A 47 11.79 7.62 11.96
C PRO A 47 11.01 6.31 12.05
N GLU A 48 9.77 6.37 12.55
CA GLU A 48 8.80 5.27 12.57
C GLU A 48 8.53 4.72 11.16
N ASN A 49 8.25 5.59 10.19
CA ASN A 49 8.03 5.21 8.79
C ASN A 49 9.29 4.57 8.17
N ARG A 50 10.49 5.00 8.56
CA ARG A 50 11.75 4.36 8.12
C ARG A 50 11.87 2.94 8.68
N GLN A 51 11.54 2.73 9.96
CA GLN A 51 11.53 1.40 10.57
C GLN A 51 10.50 0.49 9.92
N CYS A 52 9.28 0.97 9.66
CA CYS A 52 8.25 0.20 8.95
C CYS A 52 8.66 -0.15 7.53
N ASN A 53 9.30 0.78 6.81
CA ASN A 53 9.85 0.48 5.49
C ASN A 53 10.96 -0.58 5.54
N ARG A 54 11.80 -0.55 6.58
CA ARG A 54 12.84 -1.56 6.79
C ARG A 54 12.21 -2.93 7.07
N LEU A 55 11.25 -3.01 7.99
CA LEU A 55 10.53 -4.24 8.32
C LEU A 55 9.85 -4.84 7.08
N ALA A 56 9.11 -4.03 6.31
CA ALA A 56 8.46 -4.48 5.08
C ALA A 56 9.45 -4.94 4.00
N ARG A 57 10.62 -4.31 3.88
CA ARG A 57 11.68 -4.72 2.95
C ARG A 57 12.31 -6.06 3.36
N LEU A 58 12.63 -6.22 4.64
CA LEU A 58 13.19 -7.47 5.16
C LEU A 58 12.19 -8.62 4.98
N THR A 59 10.92 -8.39 5.30
CA THR A 59 9.82 -9.36 5.11
C THR A 59 9.66 -9.77 3.66
N LYS A 60 9.75 -8.84 2.71
CA LYS A 60 9.70 -9.17 1.28
C LYS A 60 10.93 -9.93 0.81
N LEU A 61 12.10 -9.61 1.34
CA LEU A 61 13.34 -10.28 0.99
C LEU A 61 13.35 -11.72 1.51
N THR A 62 12.92 -11.95 2.75
CA THR A 62 12.80 -13.31 3.32
C THR A 62 11.73 -14.13 2.60
N ALA A 63 10.57 -13.54 2.30
CA ALA A 63 9.52 -14.20 1.53
C ALA A 63 9.97 -14.56 0.10
N LEU A 64 10.75 -13.68 -0.55
CA LEU A 64 11.31 -13.97 -1.87
C LEU A 64 12.34 -15.10 -1.80
N ALA A 65 13.23 -15.08 -0.81
CA ALA A 65 14.25 -16.10 -0.62
C ALA A 65 13.68 -17.48 -0.28
N ALA A 66 12.54 -17.51 0.42
CA ALA A 66 11.82 -18.75 0.74
C ALA A 66 11.04 -19.32 -0.47
N ASN A 67 10.74 -18.52 -1.50
CA ASN A 67 10.01 -18.98 -2.67
C ASN A 67 10.97 -19.38 -3.80
N GLN A 68 11.46 -20.63 -3.73
CA GLN A 68 12.41 -21.17 -4.70
C GLN A 68 11.87 -21.09 -6.15
N THR A 69 10.60 -21.44 -6.37
CA THR A 69 9.96 -21.38 -7.70
C THR A 69 10.01 -19.99 -8.32
N ARG A 70 9.81 -18.92 -7.52
CA ARG A 70 9.93 -17.54 -8.01
C ARG A 70 11.37 -17.17 -8.37
N LEU A 71 12.36 -17.64 -7.61
CA LEU A 71 13.77 -17.42 -7.92
C LEU A 71 14.15 -18.14 -9.21
N ASP A 72 13.77 -19.41 -9.36
CA ASP A 72 14.04 -20.20 -10.56
C ASP A 72 13.38 -19.58 -11.79
N ALA A 73 12.15 -19.08 -11.66
CA ALA A 73 11.46 -18.37 -12.74
C ALA A 73 12.16 -17.05 -13.14
N LEU A 74 12.84 -16.37 -12.20
CA LEU A 74 13.63 -15.18 -12.51
C LEU A 74 14.95 -15.53 -13.19
N VAL A 75 15.58 -16.65 -12.81
CA VAL A 75 16.77 -17.19 -13.47
C VAL A 75 16.45 -17.63 -14.90
N ALA A 76 15.36 -18.39 -15.09
CA ALA A 76 14.91 -18.84 -16.41
C ALA A 76 14.57 -17.66 -17.35
N LYS A 77 14.14 -16.52 -16.80
CA LYS A 77 13.90 -15.27 -17.56
C LYS A 77 15.17 -14.45 -17.79
N GLY A 78 16.34 -14.91 -17.37
CA GLY A 78 17.60 -14.19 -17.44
C GLY A 78 17.64 -12.90 -16.60
N ARG A 79 16.75 -12.79 -15.60
CA ARG A 79 16.68 -11.59 -14.72
C ARG A 79 17.58 -11.73 -13.49
N LEU A 80 18.00 -12.95 -13.17
CA LEU A 80 18.92 -13.27 -12.08
C LEU A 80 19.91 -14.34 -12.53
N ASN A 81 21.13 -14.28 -11.97
CA ASN A 81 22.13 -15.34 -12.10
C ASN A 81 22.18 -16.19 -10.80
N GLU A 82 22.74 -17.41 -10.87
CA GLU A 82 22.85 -18.31 -9.70
C GLU A 82 23.55 -17.64 -8.52
N THR A 83 24.66 -16.93 -8.76
CA THR A 83 25.37 -16.16 -7.71
C THR A 83 24.51 -15.08 -7.07
N GLN A 84 23.59 -14.46 -7.83
CA GLN A 84 22.67 -13.46 -7.29
C GLN A 84 21.58 -14.12 -6.45
N VAL A 85 21.11 -15.31 -6.82
CA VAL A 85 20.19 -16.11 -6.03
C VAL A 85 20.82 -16.49 -4.69
N GLU A 86 22.07 -16.94 -4.69
CA GLU A 86 22.82 -17.21 -3.45
C GLU A 86 22.99 -15.96 -2.60
N ASN A 87 23.31 -14.80 -3.22
CA ASN A 87 23.40 -13.52 -2.51
C ASN A 87 22.06 -13.12 -1.86
N ILE A 88 20.93 -13.34 -2.54
CA ILE A 88 19.59 -13.10 -2.00
C ILE A 88 19.33 -14.02 -0.80
N LYS A 89 19.65 -15.32 -0.90
CA LYS A 89 19.50 -16.28 0.21
C LYS A 89 20.37 -15.90 1.41
N ALA A 90 21.62 -15.51 1.18
CA ALA A 90 22.53 -15.05 2.24
C ALA A 90 22.02 -13.76 2.91
N LYS A 91 21.56 -12.78 2.13
CA LYS A 91 20.93 -11.57 2.67
C LYS A 91 19.65 -11.87 3.43
N ALA A 92 18.88 -12.88 3.01
CA ALA A 92 17.67 -13.30 3.70
C ALA A 92 17.96 -13.95 5.05
N ALA A 93 19.02 -14.76 5.15
CA ALA A 93 19.47 -15.30 6.42
C ALA A 93 19.82 -14.18 7.40
N ASN A 94 20.61 -13.19 6.98
CA ASN A 94 20.93 -12.02 7.79
C ASN A 94 19.70 -11.16 8.13
N ALA A 95 18.80 -10.99 7.16
CA ALA A 95 17.55 -10.27 7.35
C ALA A 95 16.66 -10.95 8.39
N THR A 96 16.65 -12.28 8.46
CA THR A 96 15.80 -13.05 9.40
C THR A 96 16.11 -12.71 10.85
N SER A 97 17.40 -12.62 11.22
CA SER A 97 17.78 -12.20 12.58
C SER A 97 17.34 -10.78 12.89
N THR A 98 17.54 -9.84 11.95
CA THR A 98 17.07 -8.45 12.12
C THR A 98 15.55 -8.38 12.23
N LEU A 99 14.84 -9.18 11.44
CA LEU A 99 13.38 -9.24 11.39
C LEU A 99 12.84 -9.75 12.73
N GLN A 100 13.43 -10.81 13.30
CA GLN A 100 13.09 -11.32 14.64
C GLN A 100 13.28 -10.24 15.73
N THR A 101 14.39 -9.50 15.69
CA THR A 101 14.62 -8.38 16.64
C THR A 101 13.62 -7.25 16.46
N MET A 102 13.19 -6.94 15.23
CA MET A 102 12.16 -5.91 15.02
C MET A 102 10.77 -6.39 15.40
N GLN A 103 10.47 -7.68 15.21
CA GLN A 103 9.19 -8.30 15.53
C GLN A 103 8.96 -8.50 17.03
N SER A 104 10.02 -8.58 17.84
CA SER A 104 9.86 -8.65 19.29
C SER A 104 9.28 -7.36 19.89
N ASN A 105 9.32 -6.24 19.16
CA ASN A 105 8.60 -5.03 19.50
C ASN A 105 7.20 -5.06 18.87
N THR A 106 6.23 -5.58 19.60
CA THR A 106 4.85 -5.76 19.13
C THR A 106 4.17 -4.44 18.76
N THR A 107 4.42 -3.37 19.52
CA THR A 107 3.90 -2.02 19.23
C THR A 107 4.37 -1.52 17.87
N LEU A 108 5.68 -1.66 17.59
CA LEU A 108 6.22 -1.27 16.29
C LEU A 108 5.59 -2.07 15.14
N VAL A 109 5.39 -3.39 15.31
CA VAL A 109 4.76 -4.22 14.28
C VAL A 109 3.33 -3.76 13.99
N GLN A 110 2.53 -3.52 15.03
CA GLN A 110 1.14 -3.07 14.90
C GLN A 110 1.05 -1.71 14.18
N GLU A 111 1.89 -0.73 14.55
CA GLU A 111 1.94 0.55 13.86
C GLU A 111 2.36 0.40 12.39
N CYS A 112 3.34 -0.46 12.12
CA CYS A 112 3.82 -0.71 10.77
C CYS A 112 2.80 -1.41 9.88
N GLU A 113 1.93 -2.27 10.42
CA GLU A 113 0.82 -2.89 9.70
C GLU A 113 -0.19 -1.83 9.24
N VAL A 114 -0.56 -0.89 10.12
CA VAL A 114 -1.45 0.23 9.77
C VAL A 114 -0.83 1.10 8.69
N VAL A 115 0.45 1.44 8.82
CA VAL A 115 1.19 2.23 7.82
C VAL A 115 1.28 1.49 6.49
N GLU A 116 1.49 0.17 6.49
CA GLU A 116 1.53 -0.63 5.26
C GLU A 116 0.15 -0.69 4.61
N ALA A 117 -0.93 -0.92 5.38
CA ALA A 117 -2.30 -0.90 4.88
C ALA A 117 -2.63 0.45 4.24
N HIS A 118 -2.32 1.57 4.91
CA HIS A 118 -2.50 2.90 4.36
C HIS A 118 -1.70 3.11 3.06
N LYS A 119 -0.43 2.68 3.01
CA LYS A 119 0.38 2.73 1.77
C LYS A 119 -0.22 1.90 0.64
N GLN A 120 -0.83 0.75 0.95
CA GLN A 120 -1.50 -0.07 -0.05
C GLN A 120 -2.71 0.66 -0.63
N VAL A 121 -3.53 1.28 0.21
CA VAL A 121 -4.66 2.12 -0.21
C VAL A 121 -4.16 3.26 -1.10
N VAL A 122 -3.15 4.03 -0.66
CA VAL A 122 -2.59 5.14 -1.47
C VAL A 122 -2.07 4.65 -2.82
N ARG A 123 -1.41 3.48 -2.89
CA ARG A 123 -0.97 2.89 -4.15
C ARG A 123 -2.13 2.46 -5.03
N ALA A 124 -3.18 1.87 -4.45
CA ALA A 124 -4.38 1.50 -5.18
C ALA A 124 -5.07 2.74 -5.77
N CYS A 125 -5.22 3.80 -4.99
CA CYS A 125 -5.77 5.08 -5.46
C CYS A 125 -4.94 5.71 -6.58
N LYS A 126 -3.60 5.69 -6.47
CA LYS A 126 -2.71 6.15 -7.55
C LYS A 126 -2.90 5.32 -8.82
N LYS A 127 -3.00 4.00 -8.70
CA LYS A 127 -3.28 3.12 -9.84
C LYS A 127 -4.63 3.44 -10.47
N MET A 128 -5.70 3.56 -9.69
CA MET A 128 -7.02 3.95 -10.19
C MET A 128 -6.96 5.26 -10.97
N ARG A 129 -6.26 6.28 -10.45
CA ARG A 129 -6.09 7.57 -11.14
C ARG A 129 -5.33 7.46 -12.46
N VAL A 130 -4.31 6.62 -12.53
CA VAL A 130 -3.57 6.38 -13.78
C VAL A 130 -4.46 5.66 -14.79
N LEU A 131 -5.21 4.65 -14.35
CA LEU A 131 -6.15 3.92 -15.21
C LEU A 131 -7.28 4.83 -15.72
N ASP A 132 -7.76 5.74 -14.89
CA ASP A 132 -8.80 6.72 -15.23
C ASP A 132 -8.33 7.70 -16.31
N LYS A 133 -7.10 8.20 -16.18
CA LYS A 133 -6.45 9.00 -17.23
C LYS A 133 -6.25 8.23 -18.53
N LEU A 134 -5.88 6.95 -18.45
CA LEU A 134 -5.74 6.09 -19.64
C LEU A 134 -7.09 5.85 -20.31
N SER A 135 -8.15 5.61 -19.54
CA SER A 135 -9.52 5.49 -20.06
C SER A 135 -9.97 6.79 -20.73
N THR A 136 -9.70 7.94 -20.11
CA THR A 136 -10.01 9.26 -20.68
C THR A 136 -9.26 9.52 -21.98
N LEU A 137 -7.96 9.17 -22.03
CA LEU A 137 -7.15 9.24 -23.25
C LEU A 137 -7.70 8.33 -24.34
N ALA A 138 -8.15 7.12 -23.98
CA ALA A 138 -8.71 6.16 -24.92
C ALA A 138 -10.04 6.60 -25.52
N ASN A 139 -10.89 7.27 -24.75
CA ASN A 139 -12.16 7.81 -25.22
C ASN A 139 -12.00 9.11 -26.03
N ASN A 140 -10.80 9.70 -26.10
CA ASN A 140 -10.51 10.90 -26.89
C ASN A 140 -9.61 10.54 -28.08
N GLN A 141 -10.24 10.29 -29.25
CA GLN A 141 -9.54 9.86 -30.46
C GLN A 141 -8.42 10.83 -30.89
N THR A 142 -8.63 12.14 -30.73
CA THR A 142 -7.62 13.16 -31.08
C THR A 142 -6.40 13.06 -30.17
N ALA A 143 -6.60 13.02 -28.85
CA ALA A 143 -5.51 12.87 -27.89
C ALA A 143 -4.80 11.51 -28.02
N MET A 144 -5.52 10.46 -28.39
CA MET A 144 -4.95 9.16 -28.73
C MET A 144 -4.02 9.25 -29.95
N ASN A 145 -4.51 9.85 -31.05
CA ASN A 145 -3.72 10.01 -32.28
C ASN A 145 -2.46 10.86 -32.03
N GLU A 146 -2.57 11.93 -31.24
CA GLU A 146 -1.42 12.75 -30.82
C GLU A 146 -0.42 11.96 -29.97
N PHE A 147 -0.91 11.13 -29.03
CA PHE A 147 -0.07 10.30 -28.19
C PHE A 147 0.69 9.26 -29.02
N ILE A 148 0.02 8.62 -29.98
CA ILE A 148 0.61 7.66 -30.92
C ILE A 148 1.70 8.33 -31.76
N ALA A 149 1.42 9.52 -32.30
CA ALA A 149 2.38 10.30 -33.08
C ALA A 149 3.60 10.71 -32.23
N THR A 150 3.36 11.21 -31.01
CA THR A 150 4.42 11.66 -30.09
C THR A 150 5.30 10.50 -29.61
N LYS A 151 4.71 9.33 -29.36
CA LYS A 151 5.43 8.15 -28.88
C LYS A 151 5.95 7.26 -30.00
N GLN A 152 5.72 7.62 -31.26
CA GLN A 152 6.11 6.86 -32.45
C GLN A 152 5.78 5.36 -32.29
N LEU A 153 4.53 5.07 -31.90
CA LEU A 153 4.09 3.70 -31.68
C LEU A 153 3.86 3.01 -33.05
N ASN A 154 4.78 2.11 -33.41
CA ASN A 154 4.63 1.25 -34.60
C ASN A 154 3.61 0.12 -34.35
N GLY A 155 3.06 -0.49 -35.40
CA GLY A 155 1.94 -1.46 -35.37
C GLY A 155 1.88 -2.38 -34.15
N THR A 156 2.91 -3.21 -33.90
CA THR A 156 2.92 -4.14 -32.75
C THR A 156 2.92 -3.45 -31.38
N LYS A 157 3.49 -2.24 -31.26
CA LYS A 157 3.43 -1.45 -30.02
C LYS A 157 2.06 -0.80 -29.84
N LEU A 158 1.41 -0.40 -30.93
CA LEU A 158 0.06 0.13 -30.91
C LEU A 158 -0.96 -0.92 -30.47
N GLU A 159 -0.89 -2.13 -31.03
CA GLU A 159 -1.76 -3.25 -30.66
C GLU A 159 -1.60 -3.60 -29.17
N LYS A 160 -0.37 -3.77 -28.68
CA LYS A 160 -0.10 -3.98 -27.25
C LYS A 160 -0.59 -2.82 -26.37
N PHE A 161 -0.54 -1.60 -26.87
CA PHE A 161 -1.03 -0.43 -26.14
C PHE A 161 -2.56 -0.43 -26.05
N GLN A 162 -3.25 -0.74 -27.15
CA GLN A 162 -4.71 -0.91 -27.19
C GLN A 162 -5.15 -2.07 -26.26
N ASP A 163 -4.46 -3.21 -26.28
CA ASP A 163 -4.69 -4.31 -25.35
C ASP A 163 -4.49 -3.88 -23.89
N SER A 164 -3.43 -3.09 -23.63
CA SER A 164 -3.16 -2.57 -22.29
C SER A 164 -4.26 -1.60 -21.83
N ILE A 165 -4.85 -0.83 -22.73
CA ILE A 165 -5.98 0.05 -22.44
C ILE A 165 -7.22 -0.78 -22.12
N GLY A 166 -7.56 -1.78 -22.94
CA GLY A 166 -8.70 -2.67 -22.68
C GLY A 166 -8.61 -3.34 -21.32
N ASN A 167 -7.44 -3.91 -21.00
CA ASN A 167 -7.15 -4.50 -19.69
C ASN A 167 -7.19 -3.46 -18.54
N ALA A 168 -6.71 -2.24 -18.79
CA ALA A 168 -6.74 -1.16 -17.82
C ALA A 168 -8.17 -0.72 -17.49
N THR A 169 -9.04 -0.61 -18.50
CA THR A 169 -10.45 -0.25 -18.34
C THR A 169 -11.21 -1.31 -17.55
N ALA A 170 -11.04 -2.60 -17.88
CA ALA A 170 -11.65 -3.69 -17.13
C ALA A 170 -11.21 -3.70 -15.66
N LYS A 171 -9.91 -3.49 -15.41
CA LYS A 171 -9.35 -3.43 -14.05
C LYS A 171 -9.81 -2.19 -13.28
N LEU A 172 -10.00 -1.06 -13.95
CA LEU A 172 -10.55 0.14 -13.32
C LEU A 172 -12.00 -0.09 -12.90
N GLN A 173 -12.82 -0.68 -13.77
CA GLN A 173 -14.21 -1.02 -13.44
C GLN A 173 -14.28 -1.98 -12.24
N ASP A 174 -13.38 -2.97 -12.19
CA ASP A 174 -13.28 -3.89 -11.05
C ASP A 174 -12.91 -3.17 -9.75
N LEU A 175 -11.90 -2.29 -9.78
CA LEU A 175 -11.51 -1.49 -8.61
C LEU A 175 -12.61 -0.51 -8.18
N GLN A 176 -13.37 0.06 -9.12
CA GLN A 176 -14.49 0.98 -8.84
C GLN A 176 -15.68 0.28 -8.17
N LYS A 177 -15.88 -1.03 -8.39
CA LYS A 177 -16.91 -1.81 -7.67
C LYS A 177 -16.62 -1.87 -6.16
N ASN A 178 -15.36 -1.71 -5.74
CA ASN A 178 -15.01 -1.58 -4.34
C ASN A 178 -15.30 -0.15 -3.86
N THR A 179 -16.52 0.07 -3.37
CA THR A 179 -16.99 1.37 -2.88
C THR A 179 -16.16 1.90 -1.72
N THR A 180 -15.69 1.02 -0.82
CA THR A 180 -14.80 1.39 0.28
C THR A 180 -13.49 1.97 -0.23
N LEU A 181 -12.83 1.30 -1.18
CA LEU A 181 -11.60 1.80 -1.79
C LEU A 181 -11.85 3.13 -2.51
N THR A 182 -12.93 3.24 -3.27
CA THR A 182 -13.28 4.47 -4.00
C THR A 182 -13.53 5.65 -3.06
N ASN A 183 -14.23 5.43 -1.95
CA ASN A 183 -14.47 6.44 -0.92
C ASN A 183 -13.17 6.88 -0.24
N LEU A 184 -12.31 5.94 0.12
CA LEU A 184 -10.99 6.25 0.69
C LEU A 184 -10.14 7.05 -0.30
N CYS A 185 -10.15 6.69 -1.59
CA CYS A 185 -9.43 7.41 -2.62
C CYS A 185 -9.96 8.84 -2.84
N ALA A 186 -11.28 9.04 -2.76
CA ALA A 186 -11.89 10.36 -2.84
C ALA A 186 -11.52 11.23 -1.63
N GLN A 187 -11.49 10.66 -0.43
CA GLN A 187 -11.04 11.35 0.79
C GLN A 187 -9.56 11.74 0.72
N GLU A 188 -8.69 10.83 0.25
CA GLU A 188 -7.27 11.10 0.02
C GLU A 188 -7.05 12.27 -0.96
N GLN A 189 -7.87 12.36 -2.02
CA GLN A 189 -7.79 13.47 -2.98
C GLN A 189 -8.16 14.82 -2.33
N LYS A 190 -9.20 14.85 -1.50
CA LYS A 190 -9.60 16.05 -0.76
C LYS A 190 -8.53 16.48 0.24
N ALA A 191 -7.90 15.53 0.93
CA ALA A 191 -6.81 15.80 1.87
C ALA A 191 -5.52 16.32 1.20
N GLN A 192 -5.31 16.02 -0.08
CA GLN A 192 -4.21 16.54 -0.90
C GLN A 192 -4.54 17.90 -1.55
N GLY A 193 -5.82 18.19 -1.80
CA GLY A 193 -6.29 19.46 -2.35
C GLY A 193 -6.35 20.62 -1.34
N ALA A 194 -6.43 20.32 -0.04
CA ALA A 194 -6.49 21.34 1.03
C ALA A 194 -5.16 22.09 1.29
N ASP A 195 -4.10 21.76 0.54
CA ASP A 195 -2.75 22.32 0.74
C ASP A 195 -2.36 23.32 -0.38
N GLY A 196 -3.36 23.83 -1.11
CA GLY A 196 -3.15 24.71 -2.25
C GLY A 196 -4.41 25.45 -2.73
N SER A 197 -5.03 26.27 -1.89
CA SER A 197 -5.80 27.46 -2.31
C SER A 197 -6.30 28.23 -1.10
N ALA A 198 -5.43 29.08 -0.54
CA ALA A 198 -5.86 30.29 0.14
C ALA A 198 -5.46 31.47 -0.76
N THR A 199 -6.22 31.67 -1.84
CA THR A 199 -6.28 32.96 -2.54
C THR A 199 -7.63 33.54 -2.24
N SER A 200 -7.71 34.30 -1.16
CA SER A 200 -8.86 35.13 -0.81
C SER A 200 -8.66 36.52 -1.41
N SER A 201 -9.26 36.76 -2.57
CA SER A 201 -9.67 38.10 -3.01
C SER A 201 -11.19 38.12 -3.07
N GLY A 202 -11.80 39.02 -2.30
CA GLY A 202 -13.24 39.26 -2.31
C GLY A 202 -13.74 39.75 -0.96
N ASN A 203 -13.68 41.07 -0.75
CA ASN A 203 -14.41 41.76 0.31
C ASN A 203 -15.92 41.65 0.04
N ASP A 204 -16.65 41.00 0.95
CA ASP A 204 -18.08 41.26 1.20
C ASP A 204 -18.46 40.82 2.65
N PRO A 205 -19.50 41.42 3.27
CA PRO A 205 -19.67 41.52 4.73
C PRO A 205 -20.29 40.28 5.41
N PRO A 206 -20.28 40.18 6.76
CA PRO A 206 -20.20 38.90 7.46
C PRO A 206 -21.56 38.18 7.56
N ALA A 207 -21.62 36.96 7.01
CA ALA A 207 -22.62 35.97 7.41
C ALA A 207 -21.95 34.94 8.33
N GLN A 208 -22.43 34.93 9.57
CA GLN A 208 -22.05 34.07 10.67
C GLN A 208 -22.25 32.59 10.28
N SER A 209 -21.16 31.84 10.13
CA SER A 209 -21.21 30.39 9.90
C SER A 209 -20.02 29.70 10.57
N THR A 210 -20.34 29.10 11.70
CA THR A 210 -19.64 28.08 12.49
C THR A 210 -18.53 27.33 11.72
N GLY A 211 -17.31 27.85 11.80
CA GLY A 211 -16.10 27.22 11.25
C GLY A 211 -15.65 26.05 12.11
N GLY A 212 -16.33 24.92 11.99
CA GLY A 212 -15.82 23.64 12.46
C GLY A 212 -14.67 23.19 11.55
N ALA A 213 -13.44 23.49 11.95
CA ALA A 213 -12.28 22.79 11.44
C ALA A 213 -12.38 21.33 11.88
N THR A 214 -12.97 20.47 11.04
CA THR A 214 -12.85 19.02 11.18
C THR A 214 -11.42 18.64 10.82
N SER A 215 -10.50 18.80 11.78
CA SER A 215 -9.34 17.94 11.88
C SER A 215 -9.85 16.49 11.82
N LEU A 216 -9.06 15.63 11.18
CA LEU A 216 -9.37 14.22 10.99
C LEU A 216 -9.27 13.49 12.34
N SER A 217 -10.16 13.78 13.28
CA SER A 217 -10.32 12.94 14.45
C SER A 217 -10.99 11.66 13.96
N LEU A 218 -10.19 10.58 13.95
CA LEU A 218 -10.65 9.21 13.78
C LEU A 218 -11.55 8.76 14.96
N GLN A 219 -12.34 9.66 15.55
CA GLN A 219 -13.05 9.43 16.81
C GLN A 219 -14.44 8.82 16.65
N ALA A 220 -14.89 8.53 15.44
CA ALA A 220 -16.18 7.86 15.25
C ALA A 220 -16.23 7.01 13.98
N MET A 221 -15.26 6.11 13.82
CA MET A 221 -15.52 4.90 13.05
C MET A 221 -15.75 3.77 14.05
N PRO A 222 -16.93 3.13 14.07
CA PRO A 222 -17.14 1.98 14.93
C PRO A 222 -16.04 0.95 14.64
N TYR A 223 -15.45 0.40 15.70
CA TYR A 223 -14.36 -0.60 15.68
C TYR A 223 -14.68 -1.88 14.87
N ALA A 224 -15.84 -1.96 14.22
CA ALA A 224 -16.22 -2.99 13.25
C ALA A 224 -15.53 -2.89 11.88
N VAL A 225 -14.89 -1.76 11.51
CA VAL A 225 -14.31 -1.60 10.15
C VAL A 225 -12.88 -2.15 10.01
N VAL A 226 -12.11 -2.24 11.10
CA VAL A 226 -10.76 -2.79 11.08
C VAL A 226 -10.72 -4.27 10.65
N PRO A 227 -11.57 -5.18 11.18
CA PRO A 227 -11.62 -6.56 10.67
C PRO A 227 -12.20 -6.65 9.24
N ALA A 228 -13.08 -5.72 8.84
CA ALA A 228 -13.62 -5.69 7.47
C ALA A 228 -12.57 -5.32 6.43
N LEU A 229 -11.62 -4.42 6.74
CA LEU A 229 -10.51 -4.10 5.84
C LEU A 229 -9.59 -5.31 5.63
N ALA A 230 -9.26 -6.07 6.68
CA ALA A 230 -8.46 -7.29 6.55
C ALA A 230 -9.16 -8.36 5.68
N ALA A 231 -10.48 -8.54 5.83
CA ALA A 231 -11.27 -9.47 5.03
C ALA A 231 -11.35 -9.06 3.55
N VAL A 232 -11.47 -7.76 3.26
CA VAL A 232 -11.47 -7.24 1.88
C VAL A 232 -10.11 -7.48 1.22
N PHE A 233 -8.98 -7.28 1.91
CA PHE A 233 -7.66 -7.53 1.32
C PHE A 233 -7.36 -9.03 1.12
N ALA A 234 -7.90 -9.91 1.96
CA ALA A 234 -7.76 -11.36 1.80
C ALA A 234 -8.56 -11.92 0.59
N ALA A 235 -9.65 -11.25 0.18
CA ALA A 235 -10.44 -11.66 -0.98
C ALA A 235 -9.84 -11.26 -2.35
N PHE A 236 -8.82 -10.39 -2.36
CA PHE A 236 -8.18 -9.86 -3.59
C PHE A 236 -6.72 -10.29 -3.78
N LEU A 237 -6.19 -11.13 -2.88
CA LEU A 237 -4.84 -11.72 -2.94
C LEU A 237 -4.88 -13.11 -3.57
#